data_AF-A0A0Q2RT46-F1
#
_entry.id   AF-A0A0Q2RT46-F1
#
_cell.length_a   1.000
_cell.length_b   1.000
_cell.length_c   1.000
_cell.angle_alpha   90.00
_cell.angle_beta   90.00
_cell.angle_gamma   90.00
#
_symmetry.space_group_name_H-M   'P 1'
#
loop_
_entity.id
_entity.type
_entity.pdbx_description
1 polymer ?
#
loop_
_entity_poly.entity_id
_entity_poly.type
_entity_poly.pdbx_seq_one_letter_code
_entity_poly.pdbx_strand_id
1 'polypeptide(L)'
;MKLLQPRLSPLNRLLVGLSTLLMCLISVSAHAATVYASVSKNKVVKNEVFQLTVVSDQKASGDDLDFRALDQDFFMSRPSFSSSMNIINGSRSNRSEWTVSLAANRLGVVTIPSFELHGAKTQPIAIQVTQDEQAPSSDDLVEVRSQLSRSTLYPNESALFKARLIIKADPRRLQDPKIAPPTIDGMELKAASEPNQYQTVMDGIQVTIVDQDFRITASQAGDFTLTEPSLQGALIYGSSYNGGTRILPLKTTPKTYTIHVEPKPADYQGTWLPTSRLTLREQWLDSQGKPITGSHYATKVGDSITREVTVQVTGLTQEQLPNIHLTYPDSVRVYDEKPQFATLDNGDVTMTLKQVLIPRQTGDITLPKVAMQWWDTVTKAQKTASADGLTLNVAAGEPSTVTASTPLPAAPAQVQTVTVNDAGFWPYLTALFALLWLLTLGLAWRWKSSSNVMQQAPVSPASLSAYAQLQQALKNDDGIAISRALTVWMQQVTLTDAETAQLTLALHELNQARYSAQPSTYRSGELKRVVKAIEQQQLKRKKQVKSPLANL
;
A
#
# COMPACT_ATOMS: atom_id res chain seq x y z
N MET A 1 -48.15 -80.98 -36.70
CA MET A 1 -48.40 -79.57 -36.34
C MET A 1 -48.36 -78.74 -37.62
N LYS A 2 -49.52 -78.17 -38.02
CA LYS A 2 -49.64 -77.28 -39.20
C LYS A 2 -48.81 -76.02 -38.98
N LEU A 3 -48.04 -75.58 -39.97
CA LEU A 3 -47.69 -74.18 -40.17
C LEU A 3 -47.89 -73.86 -41.65
N LEU A 4 -49.05 -73.27 -41.96
CA LEU A 4 -49.33 -72.69 -43.27
C LEU A 4 -48.43 -71.47 -43.46
N GLN A 5 -47.52 -71.52 -44.44
CA GLN A 5 -46.91 -70.31 -44.97
C GLN A 5 -47.90 -69.67 -45.98
N PRO A 6 -48.33 -68.43 -45.78
CA PRO A 6 -49.18 -67.76 -46.75
C PRO A 6 -48.35 -67.47 -48.00
N ARG A 7 -48.71 -68.11 -49.12
CA ARG A 7 -48.20 -67.74 -50.45
C ARG A 7 -48.78 -66.37 -50.83
N LEU A 8 -48.04 -65.31 -50.53
CA LEU A 8 -48.34 -63.96 -51.01
C LEU A 8 -48.37 -63.97 -52.55
N SER A 9 -49.43 -63.39 -53.12
CA SER A 9 -49.64 -63.24 -54.57
C SER A 9 -48.48 -62.46 -55.22
N PRO A 10 -48.21 -62.63 -56.52
CA PRO A 10 -47.15 -61.88 -57.22
C PRO A 10 -47.34 -60.36 -57.11
N LEU A 11 -48.59 -59.90 -56.98
CA LEU A 11 -48.94 -58.50 -56.73
C LEU A 11 -48.44 -58.00 -55.36
N ASN A 12 -48.57 -58.81 -54.30
CA ASN A 12 -48.06 -58.45 -52.98
C ASN A 12 -46.54 -58.40 -52.90
N ARG A 13 -45.82 -59.22 -53.69
CA ARG A 13 -44.35 -59.15 -53.77
C ARG A 13 -43.88 -57.86 -54.44
N LEU A 14 -44.62 -57.41 -55.46
CA LEU A 14 -44.35 -56.16 -56.15
C LEU A 14 -44.68 -54.94 -55.27
N LEU A 15 -45.77 -55.01 -54.50
CA LEU A 15 -46.17 -53.97 -53.53
C LEU A 15 -45.18 -53.85 -52.36
N VAL A 16 -44.71 -54.99 -51.82
CA VAL A 16 -43.66 -54.99 -50.78
C VAL A 16 -42.36 -54.44 -51.33
N GLY A 17 -41.95 -54.84 -52.55
CA GLY A 17 -40.76 -54.31 -53.23
C GLY A 17 -40.82 -52.81 -53.48
N LEU A 18 -41.97 -52.30 -53.94
CA LEU A 18 -42.21 -50.87 -54.17
C LEU A 18 -42.25 -50.08 -52.86
N SER A 19 -42.81 -50.65 -51.78
CA SER A 19 -42.81 -50.04 -50.45
C SER A 19 -41.40 -49.95 -49.85
N THR A 20 -40.55 -50.97 -50.03
CA THR A 20 -39.14 -50.92 -49.60
C THR A 20 -38.33 -49.93 -50.43
N LEU A 21 -38.58 -49.84 -51.73
CA LEU A 21 -37.92 -48.85 -52.60
C LEU A 21 -38.34 -47.43 -52.20
N LEU A 22 -39.63 -47.19 -51.97
CA LEU A 22 -40.14 -45.89 -51.52
C LEU A 22 -39.60 -45.50 -50.14
N MET A 23 -39.38 -46.46 -49.22
CA MET A 23 -38.73 -46.20 -47.93
C MET A 23 -37.24 -45.87 -48.06
N CYS A 24 -36.52 -46.45 -49.03
CA CYS A 24 -35.12 -46.08 -49.31
C CYS A 24 -34.98 -44.72 -50.01
N LEU A 25 -36.01 -44.25 -50.73
CA LEU A 25 -36.00 -42.91 -51.33
C LEU A 25 -36.29 -41.78 -50.33
N ILE A 26 -36.78 -42.08 -49.14
CA ILE A 26 -36.89 -41.13 -48.04
C ILE A 26 -35.54 -41.07 -47.32
N SER A 27 -34.53 -40.54 -48.01
CA SER A 27 -33.28 -40.16 -47.37
C SER A 27 -33.59 -39.01 -46.42
N VAL A 28 -33.62 -39.28 -45.12
CA VAL A 28 -33.74 -38.25 -44.09
C VAL A 28 -32.47 -37.41 -44.19
N SER A 29 -32.61 -36.16 -44.64
CA SER A 29 -31.54 -35.18 -44.58
C SER A 29 -31.13 -35.01 -43.12
N ALA A 30 -30.04 -35.65 -42.71
CA ALA A 30 -29.45 -35.44 -41.41
C ALA A 30 -28.91 -34.01 -41.38
N HIS A 31 -29.61 -33.10 -40.69
CA HIS A 31 -29.06 -31.81 -40.34
C HIS A 31 -27.97 -32.01 -39.29
N ALA A 32 -26.73 -32.16 -39.76
CA ALA A 32 -25.58 -32.16 -38.90
C ALA A 32 -25.46 -30.78 -38.24
N ALA A 33 -25.29 -30.78 -36.92
CA ALA A 33 -24.94 -29.59 -36.16
C ALA A 33 -23.68 -28.94 -36.78
N THR A 34 -23.72 -27.64 -37.04
CA THR A 34 -22.51 -26.94 -37.47
C THR A 34 -21.84 -26.32 -36.25
N VAL A 35 -20.60 -26.77 -35.98
CA VAL A 35 -19.75 -26.22 -34.94
C VAL A 35 -18.41 -25.90 -35.57
N TYR A 36 -17.96 -24.65 -35.46
CA TYR A 36 -16.69 -24.22 -36.01
C TYR A 36 -15.96 -23.30 -35.04
N ALA A 37 -14.64 -23.33 -35.12
CA ALA A 37 -13.75 -22.42 -34.42
C ALA A 37 -13.08 -21.50 -35.43
N SER A 38 -12.90 -20.24 -35.07
CA SER A 38 -12.16 -19.25 -35.83
C SER A 38 -11.27 -18.44 -34.89
N VAL A 39 -10.22 -17.86 -35.45
CA VAL A 39 -9.32 -16.96 -34.72
C VAL A 39 -9.22 -15.63 -35.46
N SER A 40 -9.01 -14.54 -34.72
CA SER A 40 -8.77 -13.24 -35.34
C SER A 40 -7.45 -13.17 -36.10
N LYS A 41 -6.44 -13.97 -35.70
CA LYS A 41 -5.14 -14.10 -36.36
C LYS A 41 -4.60 -15.53 -36.20
N ASN A 42 -3.98 -16.06 -37.25
CA ASN A 42 -3.28 -17.36 -37.24
C ASN A 42 -1.75 -17.23 -37.19
N LYS A 43 -1.23 -16.01 -37.30
CA LYS A 43 0.17 -15.65 -37.05
C LYS A 43 0.21 -14.52 -36.05
N VAL A 44 0.89 -14.75 -34.93
CA VAL A 44 0.96 -13.82 -33.80
C VAL A 44 2.38 -13.77 -33.27
N VAL A 45 2.68 -12.70 -32.54
CA VAL A 45 3.91 -12.61 -31.75
C VAL A 45 3.69 -13.27 -30.39
N LYS A 46 4.75 -13.79 -29.76
CA LYS A 46 4.68 -14.29 -28.38
C LYS A 46 4.05 -13.24 -27.45
N ASN A 47 3.13 -13.69 -26.58
CA ASN A 47 2.33 -12.87 -25.66
C ASN A 47 1.41 -11.82 -26.32
N GLU A 48 1.22 -11.84 -27.64
CA GLU A 48 0.20 -11.03 -28.31
C GLU A 48 -1.19 -11.61 -28.07
N VAL A 49 -2.12 -10.74 -27.69
CA VAL A 49 -3.51 -11.13 -27.45
C VAL A 49 -4.26 -11.22 -28.77
N PHE A 50 -4.88 -12.37 -29.03
CA PHE A 50 -5.78 -12.62 -30.16
C PHE A 50 -7.06 -13.32 -29.66
N GLN A 51 -8.09 -13.34 -30.49
CA GLN A 51 -9.41 -13.83 -30.12
C GLN A 51 -9.67 -15.19 -30.77
N LEU A 52 -10.07 -16.18 -29.97
CA LEU A 52 -10.70 -17.43 -30.41
C LEU A 52 -12.21 -17.26 -30.29
N THR A 53 -12.93 -17.61 -31.35
CA THR A 53 -14.40 -17.66 -31.37
C THR A 53 -14.85 -19.06 -31.77
N VAL A 54 -15.70 -19.68 -30.95
CA VAL A 54 -16.34 -20.96 -31.28
C VAL A 54 -17.84 -20.69 -31.45
N VAL A 55 -18.41 -21.11 -32.57
CA VAL A 55 -19.83 -20.86 -32.90
C VAL A 55 -20.53 -22.18 -33.18
N SER A 56 -21.74 -22.32 -32.67
CA SER A 56 -22.66 -23.40 -32.98
C SER A 56 -24.04 -22.87 -33.39
N ASP A 57 -24.68 -23.53 -34.33
CA ASP A 57 -26.09 -23.31 -34.72
C ASP A 57 -27.10 -24.02 -33.78
N GLN A 58 -26.60 -24.70 -32.75
CA GLN A 58 -27.42 -25.38 -31.75
C GLN A 58 -27.59 -24.55 -30.48
N LYS A 59 -28.63 -24.89 -29.71
CA LYS A 59 -28.77 -24.39 -28.34
C LYS A 59 -27.71 -25.06 -27.48
N ALA A 60 -26.95 -24.27 -26.76
CA ALA A 60 -25.93 -24.72 -25.82
C ALA A 60 -25.93 -23.83 -24.57
N SER A 61 -25.14 -24.21 -23.58
CA SER A 61 -24.86 -23.48 -22.35
C SER A 61 -23.37 -23.12 -22.30
N GLY A 62 -23.02 -22.09 -21.53
CA GLY A 62 -21.63 -21.62 -21.45
C GLY A 62 -20.61 -22.68 -21.04
N ASP A 63 -21.03 -23.66 -20.24
CA ASP A 63 -20.17 -24.72 -19.70
C ASP A 63 -20.11 -25.98 -20.59
N ASP A 64 -20.80 -26.00 -21.75
CA ASP A 64 -20.83 -27.17 -22.64
C ASP A 64 -19.49 -27.39 -23.39
N LEU A 65 -18.59 -26.38 -23.41
CA LEU A 65 -17.25 -26.47 -23.99
C LEU A 65 -16.17 -26.32 -22.92
N ASP A 66 -15.19 -27.23 -22.93
CA ASP A 66 -14.03 -27.19 -22.06
C ASP A 66 -12.80 -26.62 -22.77
N PHE A 67 -12.31 -25.48 -22.27
CA PHE A 67 -11.15 -24.78 -22.81
C PHE A 67 -9.84 -25.08 -22.07
N ARG A 68 -9.84 -25.92 -21.02
CA ARG A 68 -8.65 -26.21 -20.20
C ARG A 68 -7.47 -26.79 -20.99
N ALA A 69 -7.74 -27.43 -22.12
CA ALA A 69 -6.69 -27.93 -23.02
C ALA A 69 -5.79 -26.81 -23.58
N LEU A 70 -6.23 -25.54 -23.52
CA LEU A 70 -5.44 -24.38 -23.97
C LEU A 70 -4.42 -23.89 -22.93
N ASP A 71 -4.60 -24.19 -21.63
CA ASP A 71 -3.80 -23.62 -20.54
C ASP A 71 -2.31 -23.94 -20.63
N GLN A 72 -1.94 -25.03 -21.30
CA GLN A 72 -0.54 -25.43 -21.47
C GLN A 72 0.23 -24.47 -22.40
N ASP A 73 -0.43 -23.99 -23.46
CA ASP A 73 0.20 -23.26 -24.57
C ASP A 73 -0.22 -21.79 -24.62
N PHE A 74 -1.30 -21.42 -23.93
CA PHE A 74 -1.89 -20.09 -23.97
C PHE A 74 -2.22 -19.57 -22.58
N PHE A 75 -1.95 -18.28 -22.34
CA PHE A 75 -2.64 -17.53 -21.30
C PHE A 75 -4.03 -17.17 -21.83
N MET A 76 -5.10 -17.54 -21.13
CA MET A 76 -6.46 -17.30 -21.57
C MET A 76 -7.28 -16.43 -20.61
N SER A 77 -8.17 -15.61 -21.17
CA SER A 77 -9.22 -14.94 -20.40
C SER A 77 -10.32 -15.94 -19.99
N ARG A 78 -11.20 -15.52 -19.07
CA ARG A 78 -12.47 -16.24 -18.88
C ARG A 78 -13.26 -16.26 -20.20
N PRO A 79 -13.74 -17.42 -20.66
CA PRO A 79 -14.60 -17.49 -21.84
C PRO A 79 -15.88 -16.67 -21.62
N SER A 80 -16.22 -15.83 -22.59
CA SER A 80 -17.53 -15.15 -22.63
C SER A 80 -18.48 -15.95 -23.50
N PHE A 81 -19.66 -16.26 -22.99
CA PHE A 81 -20.69 -17.00 -23.71
C PHE A 81 -21.88 -16.10 -24.07
N SER A 82 -22.38 -16.24 -25.28
CA SER A 82 -23.64 -15.62 -25.71
C SER A 82 -24.47 -16.62 -26.51
N SER A 83 -25.80 -16.56 -26.37
CA SER A 83 -26.72 -17.37 -27.17
C SER A 83 -27.86 -16.49 -27.68
N SER A 84 -28.16 -16.58 -28.97
CA SER A 84 -29.29 -15.89 -29.59
C SER A 84 -30.21 -16.87 -30.31
N MET A 85 -31.50 -16.55 -30.32
CA MET A 85 -32.57 -17.32 -30.95
C MET A 85 -33.28 -16.40 -31.93
N ASN A 86 -33.28 -16.75 -33.21
CA ASN A 86 -34.02 -16.03 -34.24
C ASN A 86 -35.16 -16.90 -34.78
N ILE A 87 -36.30 -16.27 -35.06
CA ILE A 87 -37.47 -16.93 -35.65
C ILE A 87 -37.84 -16.12 -36.90
N ILE A 88 -37.65 -16.70 -38.08
CA ILE A 88 -37.96 -16.08 -39.37
C ILE A 88 -38.88 -17.03 -40.15
N ASN A 89 -40.08 -16.55 -40.54
CA ASN A 89 -41.08 -17.32 -41.29
C ASN A 89 -41.40 -18.69 -40.65
N GLY A 90 -41.47 -18.75 -39.31
CA GLY A 90 -41.71 -19.99 -38.57
C GLY A 90 -40.51 -20.93 -38.45
N SER A 91 -39.40 -20.66 -39.14
CA SER A 91 -38.14 -21.39 -38.97
C SER A 91 -37.36 -20.81 -37.80
N ARG A 92 -36.97 -21.67 -36.86
CA ARG A 92 -36.22 -21.32 -35.65
C ARG A 92 -34.73 -21.60 -35.88
N SER A 93 -33.87 -20.62 -35.66
CA SER A 93 -32.41 -20.79 -35.63
C SER A 93 -31.84 -20.37 -34.28
N ASN A 94 -30.86 -21.13 -33.78
CA ASN A 94 -30.07 -20.78 -32.61
C ASN A 94 -28.67 -20.39 -33.05
N ARG A 95 -28.01 -19.54 -32.26
CA ARG A 95 -26.58 -19.26 -32.40
C ARG A 95 -25.97 -19.15 -31.02
N SER A 96 -25.15 -20.12 -30.66
CA SER A 96 -24.38 -20.14 -29.42
C SER A 96 -22.92 -19.82 -29.75
N GLU A 97 -22.34 -18.85 -29.05
CA GLU A 97 -21.00 -18.35 -29.33
C GLU A 97 -20.18 -18.21 -28.04
N TRP A 98 -18.98 -18.79 -28.06
CA TRP A 98 -17.94 -18.60 -27.04
C TRP A 98 -16.83 -17.74 -27.63
N THR A 99 -16.42 -16.73 -26.88
CA THR A 99 -15.28 -15.88 -27.22
C THR A 99 -14.25 -15.96 -26.10
N VAL A 100 -12.98 -16.20 -26.45
CA VAL A 100 -11.86 -16.33 -25.52
C VAL A 100 -10.70 -15.50 -26.04
N SER A 101 -10.13 -14.63 -25.19
CA SER A 101 -8.87 -13.95 -25.51
C SER A 101 -7.71 -14.85 -25.11
N LEU A 102 -6.78 -15.08 -26.05
CA LEU A 102 -5.63 -15.97 -25.90
C LEU A 102 -4.34 -15.19 -26.15
N ALA A 103 -3.27 -15.54 -25.44
CA ALA A 103 -1.91 -15.09 -25.72
C ALA A 103 -0.95 -16.27 -25.65
N ALA A 104 -0.22 -16.54 -26.74
CA ALA A 104 0.67 -17.69 -26.82
C ALA A 104 1.91 -17.51 -25.93
N ASN A 105 2.25 -18.53 -25.14
CA ASN A 105 3.33 -18.47 -24.15
C ASN A 105 4.70 -19.01 -24.65
N ARG A 106 4.73 -19.66 -25.83
CA ARG A 106 5.94 -20.25 -26.43
C ARG A 106 6.05 -19.96 -27.92
N LEU A 107 7.29 -20.00 -28.43
CA LEU A 107 7.60 -19.79 -29.85
C LEU A 107 7.32 -21.05 -30.68
N GLY A 108 7.16 -20.87 -31.99
CA GLY A 108 6.95 -21.95 -32.95
C GLY A 108 5.48 -22.14 -33.31
N VAL A 109 5.11 -23.34 -33.76
CA VAL A 109 3.72 -23.67 -34.10
C VAL A 109 3.05 -24.28 -32.87
N VAL A 110 1.99 -23.63 -32.40
CA VAL A 110 1.08 -24.09 -31.33
C VAL A 110 -0.27 -24.42 -31.94
N THR A 111 -0.98 -25.41 -31.38
CA THR A 111 -2.25 -25.88 -31.94
C THR A 111 -3.37 -25.65 -30.94
N ILE A 112 -4.40 -24.92 -31.36
CA ILE A 112 -5.70 -24.90 -30.69
C ILE A 112 -6.37 -26.24 -31.03
N PRO A 113 -6.69 -27.08 -30.03
CA PRO A 113 -7.24 -28.40 -30.27
C PRO A 113 -8.66 -28.33 -30.86
N SER A 114 -9.14 -29.48 -31.34
CA SER A 114 -10.54 -29.65 -31.70
C SER A 114 -11.41 -29.62 -30.44
N PHE A 115 -12.53 -28.90 -30.50
CA PHE A 115 -13.56 -28.87 -29.46
C PHE A 115 -14.77 -29.66 -29.93
N GLU A 116 -15.36 -30.44 -29.02
CA GLU A 116 -16.53 -31.28 -29.28
C GLU A 116 -17.76 -30.70 -28.57
N LEU A 117 -18.86 -30.54 -29.30
CA LEU A 117 -20.15 -30.10 -28.79
C LEU A 117 -21.25 -31.00 -29.37
N HIS A 118 -21.96 -31.73 -28.50
CA HIS A 118 -23.05 -32.64 -28.88
C HIS A 118 -22.70 -33.60 -30.04
N GLY A 119 -21.44 -34.08 -30.10
CA GLY A 119 -20.95 -34.99 -31.13
C GLY A 119 -20.43 -34.33 -32.41
N ALA A 120 -20.58 -33.01 -32.57
CA ALA A 120 -19.94 -32.24 -33.63
C ALA A 120 -18.58 -31.68 -33.17
N LYS A 121 -17.60 -31.64 -34.07
CA LYS A 121 -16.21 -31.24 -33.75
C LYS A 121 -15.74 -30.06 -34.58
N THR A 122 -15.05 -29.13 -33.94
CA THR A 122 -14.30 -28.09 -34.65
C THR A 122 -13.04 -28.67 -35.28
N GLN A 123 -12.48 -28.00 -36.29
CA GLN A 123 -11.14 -28.31 -36.79
C GLN A 123 -10.08 -27.70 -35.86
N PRO A 124 -8.98 -28.41 -35.56
CA PRO A 124 -7.83 -27.82 -34.88
C PRO A 124 -7.26 -26.64 -35.68
N ILE A 125 -6.77 -25.61 -35.00
CA ILE A 125 -6.20 -24.41 -35.63
C ILE A 125 -4.72 -24.31 -35.27
N ALA A 126 -3.85 -24.33 -36.27
CA ALA A 126 -2.43 -24.05 -36.08
C ALA A 126 -2.18 -22.54 -36.00
N ILE A 127 -1.46 -22.13 -34.96
CA ILE A 127 -1.06 -20.74 -34.70
C ILE A 127 0.46 -20.65 -34.82
N GLN A 128 0.95 -19.82 -35.74
CA GLN A 128 2.38 -19.54 -35.89
C GLN A 128 2.78 -18.41 -34.94
N VAL A 129 3.65 -18.71 -33.98
CA VAL A 129 4.13 -17.77 -32.97
C VAL A 129 5.57 -17.37 -33.25
N THR A 130 5.78 -16.09 -33.51
CA THR A 130 7.11 -15.51 -33.77
C THR A 130 7.60 -14.67 -32.59
N GLN A 131 8.90 -14.40 -32.55
CA GLN A 131 9.50 -13.47 -31.60
C GLN A 131 9.33 -12.03 -32.10
N ASP A 132 9.17 -11.08 -31.17
CA ASP A 132 9.30 -9.64 -31.46
C ASP A 132 10.72 -9.21 -31.17
N GLU A 133 11.48 -8.84 -32.20
CA GLU A 133 12.84 -8.32 -32.01
C GLU A 133 12.84 -6.85 -31.54
N GLN A 134 11.68 -6.17 -31.57
CA GLN A 134 11.55 -4.76 -31.19
C GLN A 134 10.89 -4.57 -29.82
N ALA A 135 10.37 -5.63 -29.20
CA ALA A 135 9.80 -5.52 -27.86
C ALA A 135 10.90 -5.29 -26.81
N PRO A 136 10.70 -4.35 -25.87
CA PRO A 136 11.67 -4.10 -24.81
C PRO A 136 11.77 -5.31 -23.88
N SER A 137 12.99 -5.59 -23.42
CA SER A 137 13.26 -6.61 -22.41
C SER A 137 12.84 -6.14 -21.01
N SER A 138 12.82 -7.04 -20.02
CA SER A 138 12.52 -6.65 -18.63
C SER A 138 13.54 -5.63 -18.09
N ASP A 139 14.81 -5.73 -18.48
CA ASP A 139 15.88 -4.83 -18.03
C ASP A 139 15.76 -3.42 -18.64
N ASP A 140 15.16 -3.31 -19.83
CA ASP A 140 14.84 -2.03 -20.45
C ASP A 140 13.68 -1.32 -19.73
N LEU A 141 12.80 -2.09 -19.08
CA LEU A 141 11.57 -1.60 -18.46
C LEU A 141 11.70 -1.39 -16.95
N VAL A 142 12.58 -2.13 -16.30
CA VAL A 142 12.73 -2.13 -14.84
C VAL A 142 14.20 -2.30 -14.49
N GLU A 143 14.69 -1.46 -13.60
CA GLU A 143 16.08 -1.48 -13.13
C GLU A 143 16.10 -1.41 -11.60
N VAL A 144 16.92 -2.25 -10.97
CA VAL A 144 17.21 -2.18 -9.53
C VAL A 144 18.61 -1.60 -9.35
N ARG A 145 18.67 -0.47 -8.64
CA ARG A 145 19.91 0.14 -8.16
C ARG A 145 19.99 -0.05 -6.66
N SER A 146 21.15 -0.46 -6.19
CA SER A 146 21.34 -0.89 -4.82
C SER A 146 22.75 -0.59 -4.37
N GLN A 147 22.89 -0.17 -3.12
CA GLN A 147 24.19 0.18 -2.54
C GLN A 147 24.25 -0.29 -1.09
N LEU A 148 25.24 -1.12 -0.80
CA LEU A 148 25.60 -1.52 0.55
C LEU A 148 26.68 -0.58 1.08
N SER A 149 26.49 0.00 2.26
CA SER A 149 27.45 0.94 2.83
C SER A 149 28.79 0.29 3.19
N ARG A 150 28.77 -0.97 3.67
CA ARG A 150 29.95 -1.76 4.05
C ARG A 150 29.68 -3.26 3.89
N SER A 151 30.68 -3.99 3.42
CA SER A 151 30.64 -5.45 3.26
C SER A 151 31.42 -6.21 4.34
N THR A 152 32.14 -5.52 5.21
CA THR A 152 32.83 -6.12 6.36
C THR A 152 32.29 -5.50 7.64
N LEU A 153 31.84 -6.36 8.55
CA LEU A 153 31.21 -5.98 9.82
C LEU A 153 31.82 -6.76 10.98
N TYR A 154 31.48 -6.36 12.19
CA TYR A 154 31.64 -7.17 13.40
C TYR A 154 30.27 -7.52 14.02
N PRO A 155 30.16 -8.51 14.92
CA PRO A 155 28.94 -8.79 15.66
C PRO A 155 28.41 -7.52 16.32
N ASN A 156 27.11 -7.28 16.24
CA ASN A 156 26.39 -6.07 16.68
C ASN A 156 26.69 -4.80 15.88
N GLU A 157 27.53 -4.82 14.84
CA GLU A 157 27.64 -3.70 13.89
C GLU A 157 26.54 -3.78 12.83
N SER A 158 26.10 -2.63 12.34
CA SER A 158 25.11 -2.54 11.26
C SER A 158 25.65 -1.86 10.00
N ALA A 159 25.19 -2.33 8.84
CA ALA A 159 25.33 -1.67 7.55
C ALA A 159 23.99 -1.08 7.08
N LEU A 160 24.06 -0.02 6.27
CA LEU A 160 22.91 0.53 5.57
C LEU A 160 22.90 -0.01 4.14
N PHE A 161 21.75 -0.51 3.72
CA PHE A 161 21.50 -0.98 2.37
C PHE A 161 20.43 -0.12 1.73
N LYS A 162 20.82 0.66 0.72
CA LYS A 162 19.91 1.53 -0.03
C LYS A 162 19.43 0.80 -1.25
N ALA A 163 18.13 0.72 -1.45
CA ALA A 163 17.53 0.13 -2.64
C ALA A 163 16.65 1.14 -3.37
N ARG A 164 16.77 1.16 -4.69
CA ARG A 164 16.03 1.99 -5.62
C ARG A 164 15.52 1.12 -6.76
N LEU A 165 14.21 0.95 -6.82
CA LEU A 165 13.53 0.33 -7.96
C LEU A 165 13.10 1.42 -8.93
N ILE A 166 13.55 1.32 -10.18
CA ILE A 166 13.24 2.26 -11.26
C ILE A 166 12.38 1.54 -12.28
N ILE A 167 11.14 1.99 -12.44
CA ILE A 167 10.19 1.44 -13.41
C ILE A 167 10.09 2.44 -14.57
N LYS A 168 10.63 2.07 -15.72
CA LYS A 168 10.66 2.83 -16.99
C LYS A 168 9.39 2.60 -17.82
N ALA A 169 8.25 2.49 -17.14
CA ALA A 169 6.95 2.25 -17.74
C ALA A 169 5.85 2.96 -16.94
N ASP A 170 4.71 3.19 -17.58
CA ASP A 170 3.53 3.72 -16.91
C ASP A 170 2.99 2.69 -15.89
N PRO A 171 2.94 3.02 -14.58
CA PRO A 171 2.46 2.10 -13.55
C PRO A 171 1.04 1.60 -13.78
N ARG A 172 0.20 2.37 -14.49
CA ARG A 172 -1.20 1.99 -14.81
C ARG A 172 -1.28 0.80 -15.76
N ARG A 173 -0.19 0.49 -16.46
CA ARG A 173 -0.09 -0.63 -17.40
C ARG A 173 0.50 -1.88 -16.74
N LEU A 174 0.97 -1.78 -15.50
CA LEU A 174 1.43 -2.93 -14.72
C LEU A 174 0.23 -3.80 -14.31
N GLN A 175 0.45 -5.10 -14.30
CA GLN A 175 -0.51 -6.11 -13.87
C GLN A 175 0.14 -6.94 -12.76
N ASP A 176 -0.54 -7.01 -11.61
CA ASP A 176 -0.10 -7.72 -10.40
C ASP A 176 1.39 -7.50 -10.03
N PRO A 177 1.85 -6.24 -9.90
CA PRO A 177 3.24 -5.98 -9.52
C PRO A 177 3.49 -6.40 -8.07
N LYS A 178 4.48 -7.28 -7.88
CA LYS A 178 4.93 -7.78 -6.58
C LYS A 178 6.39 -7.40 -6.37
N ILE A 179 6.65 -6.60 -5.34
CA ILE A 179 7.99 -6.23 -4.91
C ILE A 179 8.37 -7.14 -3.75
N ALA A 180 9.34 -8.01 -3.96
CA ALA A 180 9.95 -8.78 -2.88
C ALA A 180 11.03 -7.90 -2.20
N PRO A 181 11.01 -7.77 -0.85
CA PRO A 181 12.03 -7.03 -0.11
C PRO A 181 13.40 -7.71 -0.21
N PRO A 182 14.50 -7.05 0.20
CA PRO A 182 15.79 -7.71 0.27
C PRO A 182 15.75 -8.81 1.34
N THR A 183 16.62 -9.81 1.22
CA THR A 183 16.67 -10.94 2.14
C THR A 183 18.12 -11.30 2.48
N ILE A 184 18.34 -11.69 3.73
CA ILE A 184 19.62 -12.17 4.22
C ILE A 184 19.37 -13.18 5.35
N ASP A 185 19.94 -14.36 5.22
CA ASP A 185 19.84 -15.39 6.25
C ASP A 185 20.90 -15.16 7.34
N GLY A 186 20.56 -15.39 8.60
CA GLY A 186 21.53 -15.33 9.71
C GLY A 186 21.91 -13.92 10.20
N MET A 187 21.28 -12.87 9.66
CA MET A 187 21.39 -11.49 10.13
C MET A 187 20.00 -10.88 10.36
N GLU A 188 19.95 -9.81 11.16
CA GLU A 188 18.72 -9.04 11.30
C GLU A 188 18.62 -8.01 10.17
N LEU A 189 17.44 -7.93 9.53
CA LEU A 189 17.13 -6.97 8.48
C LEU A 189 15.88 -6.18 8.88
N LYS A 190 16.02 -4.86 9.01
CA LYS A 190 14.93 -3.93 9.37
C LYS A 190 14.83 -2.79 8.36
N ALA A 191 13.62 -2.28 8.13
CA ALA A 191 13.45 -1.05 7.36
C ALA A 191 14.07 0.13 8.12
N ALA A 192 14.87 0.95 7.43
CA ALA A 192 15.46 2.18 7.96
C ALA A 192 14.74 3.44 7.45
N SER A 193 13.91 3.31 6.41
CA SER A 193 13.00 4.35 5.94
C SER A 193 11.63 3.76 5.56
N GLU A 194 10.61 4.61 5.51
CA GLU A 194 9.39 4.28 4.78
C GLU A 194 9.68 4.21 3.27
N PRO A 195 8.94 3.39 2.50
CA PRO A 195 9.05 3.41 1.04
C PRO A 195 8.63 4.77 0.48
N ASN A 196 9.51 5.40 -0.29
CA ASN A 196 9.24 6.66 -0.96
C ASN A 196 9.02 6.42 -2.46
N GLN A 197 7.79 6.63 -2.94
CA GLN A 197 7.43 6.46 -4.34
C GLN A 197 7.12 7.80 -5.00
N TYR A 198 7.80 8.09 -6.13
CA TYR A 198 7.58 9.32 -6.88
C TYR A 198 7.87 9.14 -8.38
N GLN A 199 7.41 10.08 -9.19
CA GLN A 199 7.67 10.10 -10.63
C GLN A 199 8.70 11.17 -10.98
N THR A 200 9.59 10.86 -11.90
CA THR A 200 10.59 11.81 -12.42
C THR A 200 10.93 11.49 -13.87
N VAL A 201 11.81 12.29 -14.47
CA VAL A 201 12.32 12.06 -15.83
C VAL A 201 13.78 11.64 -15.75
N MET A 202 14.12 10.50 -16.35
CA MET A 202 15.48 9.98 -16.45
C MET A 202 15.78 9.69 -17.93
N ASP A 203 16.84 10.27 -18.47
CA ASP A 203 17.22 10.15 -19.90
C ASP A 203 16.08 10.52 -20.87
N GLY A 204 15.26 11.50 -20.49
CA GLY A 204 14.09 11.92 -21.28
C GLY A 204 12.86 11.01 -21.17
N ILE A 205 12.93 9.93 -20.38
CA ILE A 205 11.83 8.99 -20.16
C ILE A 205 11.21 9.23 -18.77
N GLN A 206 9.89 9.31 -18.70
CA GLN A 206 9.19 9.35 -17.41
C GLN A 206 9.31 7.99 -16.71
N VAL A 207 9.85 8.00 -15.49
CA VAL A 207 10.05 6.80 -14.67
C VAL A 207 9.34 6.95 -13.33
N THR A 208 8.94 5.81 -12.75
CA THR A 208 8.50 5.73 -11.37
C THR A 208 9.64 5.16 -10.52
N ILE A 209 10.01 5.88 -9.48
CA ILE A 209 11.06 5.48 -8.53
C ILE A 209 10.40 5.03 -7.24
N VAL A 210 10.87 3.91 -6.68
CA VAL A 210 10.56 3.45 -5.33
C VAL A 210 11.88 3.30 -4.58
N ASP A 211 12.12 4.20 -3.62
CA ASP A 211 13.31 4.19 -2.76
C ASP A 211 12.97 3.62 -1.38
N GLN A 212 13.81 2.74 -0.86
CA GLN A 212 13.72 2.26 0.52
C GLN A 212 15.10 1.89 1.07
N ASP A 213 15.39 2.40 2.26
CA ASP A 213 16.62 2.09 2.98
C ASP A 213 16.37 0.99 4.02
N PHE A 214 17.34 0.10 4.19
CA PHE A 214 17.31 -1.02 5.11
C PHE A 214 18.56 -1.02 6.00
N ARG A 215 18.40 -1.45 7.24
CA ARG A 215 19.50 -1.70 8.18
C ARG A 215 19.71 -3.20 8.32
N ILE A 216 20.95 -3.63 8.09
CA ILE A 216 21.40 -5.00 8.25
C ILE A 216 22.30 -5.04 9.47
N THR A 217 21.95 -5.83 10.49
CA THR A 217 22.73 -5.95 11.73
C THR A 217 23.30 -7.35 11.85
N ALA A 218 24.62 -7.44 11.95
CA ALA A 218 25.32 -8.71 12.11
C ALA A 218 25.15 -9.23 13.54
N SER A 219 24.81 -10.50 13.71
CA SER A 219 24.69 -11.11 15.05
C SER A 219 25.88 -12.00 15.41
N GLN A 220 26.48 -12.67 14.43
CA GLN A 220 27.57 -13.62 14.63
C GLN A 220 28.60 -13.53 13.50
N ALA A 221 29.82 -13.98 13.78
CA ALA A 221 30.91 -14.04 12.80
C ALA A 221 30.61 -15.07 11.69
N GLY A 222 31.09 -14.80 10.48
CA GLY A 222 30.89 -15.67 9.32
C GLY A 222 30.65 -14.90 8.02
N ASP A 223 30.40 -15.65 6.95
CA ASP A 223 30.08 -15.10 5.63
C ASP A 223 28.59 -15.23 5.33
N PHE A 224 27.99 -14.14 4.88
CA PHE A 224 26.56 -14.05 4.61
C PHE A 224 26.31 -13.45 3.24
N THR A 225 25.15 -13.77 2.66
CA THR A 225 24.76 -13.27 1.34
C THR A 225 23.46 -12.49 1.45
N LEU A 226 23.54 -11.19 1.12
CA LEU A 226 22.37 -10.33 0.95
C LEU A 226 21.88 -10.43 -0.49
N THR A 227 20.61 -10.76 -0.67
CA THR A 227 19.92 -10.69 -1.96
C THR A 227 19.13 -9.40 -2.04
N GLU A 228 19.31 -8.64 -3.12
CA GLU A 228 18.61 -7.37 -3.32
C GLU A 228 17.10 -7.56 -3.58
N PRO A 229 16.29 -6.48 -3.50
CA PRO A 229 14.87 -6.55 -3.79
C PRO A 229 14.62 -6.92 -5.25
N SER A 230 13.49 -7.58 -5.51
CA SER A 230 13.10 -7.93 -6.89
C SER A 230 11.66 -7.54 -7.19
N LEU A 231 11.39 -7.24 -8.46
CA LEU A 231 10.05 -6.99 -8.97
C LEU A 231 9.63 -8.16 -9.86
N GLN A 232 8.41 -8.64 -9.66
CA GLN A 232 7.73 -9.59 -10.53
C GLN A 232 6.35 -9.06 -10.93
N GLY A 233 5.94 -9.28 -12.18
CA GLY A 233 4.62 -8.88 -12.66
C GLY A 233 4.54 -8.96 -14.18
N ALA A 234 3.61 -8.21 -14.77
CA ALA A 234 3.53 -8.06 -16.22
C ALA A 234 3.21 -6.61 -16.63
N LEU A 235 3.57 -6.24 -17.85
CA LEU A 235 3.28 -4.95 -18.47
C LEU A 235 2.39 -5.16 -19.69
N ILE A 236 1.26 -4.47 -19.74
CA ILE A 236 0.47 -4.36 -20.97
C ILE A 236 1.25 -3.47 -21.94
N TYR A 237 1.73 -3.99 -23.06
CA TYR A 237 2.51 -3.30 -24.09
C TYR A 237 1.75 -3.22 -25.43
N GLY A 238 2.09 -2.27 -26.29
CA GLY A 238 1.41 -2.04 -27.57
C GLY A 238 0.14 -1.18 -27.50
N SER A 239 -0.45 -0.92 -28.66
CA SER A 239 -1.72 -0.18 -28.85
C SER A 239 -2.46 -0.70 -30.09
N SER A 240 -3.75 -0.37 -30.22
CA SER A 240 -4.58 -0.72 -31.37
C SER A 240 -4.00 -0.22 -32.72
N TYR A 241 -3.22 0.86 -32.71
CA TYR A 241 -2.62 1.45 -33.91
C TYR A 241 -1.41 0.67 -34.45
N ASN A 242 -0.63 -0.03 -33.60
CA ASN A 242 0.68 -0.60 -33.97
C ASN A 242 0.77 -2.14 -33.80
N GLY A 243 -0.34 -2.87 -33.86
CA GLY A 243 -0.30 -4.34 -33.98
C GLY A 243 -0.74 -5.15 -32.76
N GLY A 244 -1.66 -4.64 -31.95
CA GLY A 244 -2.37 -5.42 -30.93
C GLY A 244 -1.79 -5.30 -29.53
N THR A 245 -2.59 -5.68 -28.53
CA THR A 245 -2.21 -5.67 -27.11
C THR A 245 -1.29 -6.85 -26.83
N ARG A 246 -0.18 -6.61 -26.14
CA ARG A 246 0.79 -7.64 -25.73
C ARG A 246 0.97 -7.61 -24.21
N ILE A 247 1.32 -8.74 -23.62
CA ILE A 247 1.60 -8.85 -22.19
C ILE A 247 3.08 -9.22 -22.00
N LEU A 248 3.90 -8.27 -21.61
CA LEU A 248 5.33 -8.52 -21.39
C LEU A 248 5.55 -8.94 -19.92
N PRO A 249 6.16 -10.10 -19.65
CA PRO A 249 6.54 -10.45 -18.29
C PRO A 249 7.60 -9.47 -17.80
N LEU A 250 7.45 -9.01 -16.55
CA LEU A 250 8.44 -8.22 -15.85
C LEU A 250 9.01 -9.07 -14.72
N LYS A 251 10.31 -9.34 -14.80
CA LYS A 251 11.04 -10.01 -13.73
C LYS A 251 12.45 -9.44 -13.66
N THR A 252 12.81 -8.89 -12.52
CA THR A 252 14.20 -8.47 -12.29
C THR A 252 15.03 -9.65 -11.80
N THR A 253 16.31 -9.65 -12.14
CA THR A 253 17.29 -10.60 -11.62
C THR A 253 18.04 -9.94 -10.46
N PRO A 254 17.81 -10.36 -9.20
CA PRO A 254 18.43 -9.69 -8.06
C PRO A 254 19.93 -10.00 -8.00
N LYS A 255 20.74 -8.95 -7.84
CA LYS A 255 22.15 -9.01 -7.43
C LYS A 255 22.29 -9.52 -5.99
N THR A 256 23.44 -10.11 -5.73
CA THR A 256 23.84 -10.59 -4.41
C THR A 256 25.07 -9.85 -3.90
N TYR A 257 25.11 -9.54 -2.61
CA TYR A 257 26.25 -8.93 -1.93
C TYR A 257 26.78 -9.87 -0.87
N THR A 258 28.09 -10.11 -0.87
CA THR A 258 28.76 -10.86 0.21
C THR A 258 29.06 -9.93 1.37
N ILE A 259 28.68 -10.35 2.58
CA ILE A 259 28.97 -9.66 3.84
C ILE A 259 29.83 -10.58 4.70
N HIS A 260 31.04 -10.14 5.02
CA HIS A 260 31.96 -10.83 5.92
C HIS A 260 31.86 -10.25 7.32
N VAL A 261 31.62 -11.08 8.33
CA VAL A 261 31.57 -10.67 9.74
C VAL A 261 32.79 -11.23 10.47
N GLU A 262 33.69 -10.33 10.87
CA GLU A 262 34.88 -10.67 11.65
C GLU A 262 34.51 -10.95 13.11
N PRO A 263 35.17 -11.92 13.78
CA PRO A 263 34.91 -12.19 15.18
C PRO A 263 35.30 -11.01 16.08
N LYS A 264 34.62 -10.90 17.22
CA LYS A 264 35.05 -10.00 18.29
C LYS A 264 36.49 -10.37 18.72
N PRO A 265 37.44 -9.42 18.73
CA PRO A 265 38.80 -9.66 19.20
C PRO A 265 38.83 -10.21 20.63
N ALA A 266 39.65 -11.24 20.87
CA ALA A 266 39.70 -11.95 22.15
C ALA A 266 40.29 -11.10 23.29
N ASP A 267 41.08 -10.10 22.96
CA ASP A 267 41.77 -9.18 23.87
C ASP A 267 40.93 -7.95 24.24
N TYR A 268 39.80 -7.72 23.57
CA TYR A 268 38.95 -6.54 23.81
C TYR A 268 38.40 -6.48 25.23
N GLN A 269 38.57 -5.31 25.87
CA GLN A 269 38.09 -5.06 27.22
C GLN A 269 36.90 -4.07 27.24
N GLY A 270 35.95 -4.28 28.16
CA GLY A 270 34.80 -3.40 28.35
C GLY A 270 33.58 -3.74 27.48
N THR A 271 32.64 -2.81 27.41
CA THR A 271 31.40 -2.96 26.62
C THR A 271 31.73 -3.00 25.14
N TRP A 272 31.22 -4.01 24.43
CA TRP A 272 31.47 -4.18 23.00
C TRP A 272 30.71 -3.13 22.18
N LEU A 273 31.46 -2.21 21.57
CA LEU A 273 30.92 -1.10 20.76
C LEU A 273 31.69 -1.00 19.43
N PRO A 274 31.38 -1.85 18.43
CA PRO A 274 32.00 -1.79 17.12
C PRO A 274 31.37 -0.67 16.28
N THR A 275 32.16 0.35 15.95
CA THR A 275 31.69 1.44 15.08
C THR A 275 32.84 2.00 14.24
N SER A 276 32.54 2.59 13.09
CA SER A 276 33.53 3.32 12.29
C SER A 276 33.88 4.69 12.86
N ARG A 277 32.98 5.25 13.68
CA ARG A 277 33.14 6.59 14.24
C ARG A 277 32.34 6.71 15.52
N LEU A 278 33.04 7.07 16.59
CA LEU A 278 32.44 7.51 17.84
C LEU A 278 32.99 8.88 18.19
N THR A 279 32.10 9.83 18.41
CA THR A 279 32.47 11.15 18.95
C THR A 279 31.78 11.37 20.28
N LEU A 280 32.57 11.77 21.27
CA LEU A 280 32.07 12.17 22.59
C LEU A 280 32.38 13.66 22.75
N ARG A 281 31.34 14.44 22.99
CA ARG A 281 31.42 15.87 23.26
C ARG A 281 30.81 16.17 24.61
N GLU A 282 31.32 17.23 25.23
CA GLU A 282 30.82 17.71 26.50
C GLU A 282 30.64 19.22 26.44
N GLN A 283 29.59 19.67 27.10
CA GLN A 283 29.32 21.07 27.34
C GLN A 283 28.90 21.29 28.79
N TRP A 284 29.44 22.36 29.37
CA TRP A 284 29.10 22.83 30.70
C TRP A 284 28.34 24.14 30.59
N LEU A 285 27.24 24.28 31.32
CA LEU A 285 26.43 25.48 31.36
C LEU A 285 26.30 25.97 32.81
N ASP A 286 26.37 27.28 33.01
CA ASP A 286 26.08 27.91 34.30
C ASP A 286 24.56 27.94 34.60
N SER A 287 24.20 28.51 35.75
CA SER A 287 22.81 28.64 36.20
C SER A 287 21.94 29.52 35.29
N GLN A 288 22.56 30.33 34.41
CA GLN A 288 21.88 31.15 33.40
C GLN A 288 21.86 30.49 32.01
N GLY A 289 22.39 29.27 31.88
CA GLY A 289 22.49 28.56 30.60
C GLY A 289 23.63 29.05 29.70
N LYS A 290 24.60 29.80 30.23
CA LYS A 290 25.77 30.24 29.45
C LYS A 290 26.86 29.18 29.45
N PRO A 291 27.54 28.95 28.31
CA PRO A 291 28.64 28.00 28.25
C PRO A 291 29.81 28.36 29.17
N ILE A 292 30.26 27.40 29.96
CA ILE A 292 31.48 27.47 30.77
C ILE A 292 32.65 27.00 29.89
N THR A 293 33.72 27.80 29.83
CA THR A 293 34.93 27.49 29.04
C THR A 293 36.15 27.40 29.96
N GLY A 294 37.02 26.42 29.69
CA GLY A 294 38.22 26.16 30.48
C GLY A 294 38.07 24.98 31.45
N SER A 295 39.16 24.67 32.17
CA SER A 295 39.23 23.55 33.11
C SER A 295 38.82 23.91 34.55
N HIS A 296 38.60 25.20 34.82
CA HIS A 296 38.23 25.74 36.12
C HIS A 296 37.06 26.71 35.99
N TYR A 297 36.14 26.69 36.96
CA TYR A 297 35.00 27.62 37.00
C TYR A 297 34.73 28.10 38.42
N ALA A 298 34.66 29.42 38.59
CA ALA A 298 34.32 30.04 39.87
C ALA A 298 32.79 30.08 40.05
N THR A 299 32.31 29.55 41.17
CA THR A 299 30.87 29.44 41.47
C THR A 299 30.62 29.58 42.97
N LYS A 300 29.37 29.62 43.41
CA LYS A 300 29.00 29.67 44.84
C LYS A 300 28.26 28.40 45.26
N VAL A 301 28.27 28.11 46.56
CA VAL A 301 27.44 27.03 47.12
C VAL A 301 25.97 27.30 46.77
N GLY A 302 25.30 26.31 46.20
CA GLY A 302 23.89 26.37 45.78
C GLY A 302 23.67 26.76 44.31
N ASP A 303 24.68 27.30 43.61
CA ASP A 303 24.56 27.59 42.18
C ASP A 303 24.50 26.27 41.38
N SER A 304 23.57 26.18 40.43
CA SER A 304 23.46 25.02 39.56
C SER A 304 24.42 25.11 38.38
N ILE A 305 24.97 23.95 38.00
CA ILE A 305 25.79 23.76 36.81
C ILE A 305 25.18 22.60 36.04
N THR A 306 24.93 22.79 34.75
CA THR A 306 24.43 21.73 33.88
C THR A 306 25.57 21.12 33.09
N ARG A 307 25.69 19.80 33.12
CA ARG A 307 26.59 19.00 32.28
C ARG A 307 25.76 18.37 31.17
N GLU A 308 26.17 18.56 29.94
CA GLU A 308 25.61 17.87 28.77
C GLU A 308 26.70 17.06 28.09
N VAL A 309 26.53 15.74 28.06
CA VAL A 309 27.43 14.80 27.37
C VAL A 309 26.71 14.23 26.16
N THR A 310 27.26 14.46 24.98
CA THR A 310 26.70 14.00 23.71
C THR A 310 27.61 12.96 23.08
N VAL A 311 27.10 11.75 22.88
CA VAL A 311 27.78 10.66 22.19
C VAL A 311 27.09 10.43 20.86
N GLN A 312 27.83 10.53 19.76
CA GLN A 312 27.34 10.18 18.42
C GLN A 312 28.12 8.97 17.89
N VAL A 313 27.40 7.96 17.41
CA VAL A 313 27.94 6.71 16.88
C VAL A 313 27.37 6.39 15.50
N THR A 314 28.22 5.82 14.63
CA THR A 314 27.80 5.33 13.32
C THR A 314 27.57 3.82 13.34
N GLY A 315 26.47 3.34 12.74
CA GLY A 315 26.25 1.90 12.54
C GLY A 315 25.84 1.10 13.78
N LEU A 316 25.54 1.76 14.90
CA LEU A 316 24.95 1.16 16.10
C LEU A 316 23.50 1.62 16.31
N THR A 317 22.72 0.85 17.04
CA THR A 317 21.36 1.23 17.48
C THR A 317 21.38 1.78 18.91
N GLN A 318 20.32 2.48 19.30
CA GLN A 318 20.19 3.06 20.63
C GLN A 318 20.28 2.00 21.76
N GLU A 319 19.80 0.78 21.52
CA GLU A 319 19.80 -0.32 22.49
C GLU A 319 21.21 -0.86 22.77
N GLN A 320 22.16 -0.58 21.89
CA GLN A 320 23.55 -1.03 22.01
C GLN A 320 24.41 -0.05 22.81
N LEU A 321 23.96 1.20 22.98
CA LEU A 321 24.70 2.21 23.73
C LEU A 321 24.59 1.95 25.24
N PRO A 322 25.72 1.93 25.98
CA PRO A 322 25.69 1.70 27.41
C PRO A 322 25.22 2.93 28.17
N ASN A 323 24.64 2.72 29.34
CA ASN A 323 24.42 3.79 30.30
C ASN A 323 25.77 4.31 30.81
N ILE A 324 25.96 5.62 30.76
CA ILE A 324 27.14 6.28 31.30
C ILE A 324 26.93 6.52 32.79
N HIS A 325 27.72 5.83 33.62
CA HIS A 325 27.71 6.01 35.06
C HIS A 325 28.93 6.84 35.49
N LEU A 326 28.68 7.98 36.14
CA LEU A 326 29.71 8.89 36.63
C LEU A 326 29.64 8.95 38.16
N THR A 327 30.79 8.84 38.82
CA THR A 327 30.88 8.94 40.28
C THR A 327 31.33 10.35 40.66
N TYR A 328 30.48 11.04 41.41
CA TYR A 328 30.73 12.41 41.89
C TYR A 328 31.08 12.39 43.38
N PRO A 329 31.84 13.39 43.89
CA PRO A 329 32.09 13.53 45.32
C PRO A 329 30.82 13.94 46.08
N ASP A 330 30.71 13.56 47.35
CA ASP A 330 29.57 13.88 48.24
C ASP A 330 29.30 15.39 48.41
N SER A 331 30.30 16.21 48.09
CA SER A 331 30.22 17.67 48.06
C SER A 331 29.34 18.22 46.93
N VAL A 332 28.86 17.36 46.02
CA VAL A 332 27.97 17.74 44.90
C VAL A 332 26.68 16.93 44.97
N ARG A 333 25.54 17.63 44.89
CA ARG A 333 24.26 16.98 44.62
C ARG A 333 24.05 16.87 43.12
N VAL A 334 23.70 15.67 42.66
CA VAL A 334 23.51 15.34 41.24
C VAL A 334 22.04 15.04 40.98
N TYR A 335 21.50 15.63 39.91
CA TYR A 335 20.19 15.30 39.37
C TYR A 335 20.37 14.82 37.93
N ASP A 336 20.11 13.54 37.70
CA ASP A 336 20.26 12.91 36.38
C ASP A 336 18.96 12.97 35.59
N GLU A 337 19.02 13.46 34.36
CA GLU A 337 17.95 13.26 33.38
C GLU A 337 18.15 11.91 32.65
N LYS A 338 17.06 11.30 32.17
CA LYS A 338 17.16 10.09 31.35
C LYS A 338 17.88 10.43 30.03
N PRO A 339 18.76 9.54 29.52
CA PRO A 339 19.39 9.74 28.22
C PRO A 339 18.34 9.93 27.12
N GLN A 340 18.57 10.91 26.25
CA GLN A 340 17.75 11.16 25.06
C GLN A 340 18.46 10.62 23.82
N PHE A 341 17.72 9.96 22.94
CA PHE A 341 18.25 9.38 21.70
C PHE A 341 17.62 10.03 20.47
N ALA A 342 18.43 10.23 19.44
CA ALA A 342 17.99 10.67 18.13
C ALA A 342 18.72 9.87 17.04
N THR A 343 18.01 9.50 15.97
CA THR A 343 18.61 8.92 14.76
C THR A 343 18.67 10.00 13.69
N LEU A 344 19.87 10.25 13.14
CA LEU A 344 20.10 11.20 12.06
C LEU A 344 19.75 10.58 10.69
N ASP A 345 19.56 11.40 9.67
CA ASP A 345 19.21 10.97 8.31
C ASP A 345 20.22 10.01 7.68
N ASN A 346 21.49 10.10 8.09
CA ASN A 346 22.55 9.20 7.65
C ASN A 346 22.55 7.85 8.40
N GLY A 347 21.63 7.66 9.34
CA GLY A 347 21.51 6.47 10.17
C GLY A 347 22.40 6.44 11.42
N ASP A 348 23.14 7.51 11.71
CA ASP A 348 23.88 7.65 12.97
C ASP A 348 22.93 7.83 14.14
N VAL A 349 23.35 7.37 15.32
CA VAL A 349 22.60 7.54 16.58
C VAL A 349 23.35 8.51 17.48
N THR A 350 22.61 9.48 18.02
CA THR A 350 23.09 10.44 19.02
C THR A 350 22.41 10.15 20.35
N MET A 351 23.20 10.01 21.42
CA MET A 351 22.76 9.94 22.81
C MET A 351 23.18 11.21 23.54
N THR A 352 22.25 11.89 24.18
CA THR A 352 22.50 13.06 25.02
C THR A 352 22.16 12.73 26.48
N LEU A 353 23.16 12.83 27.35
CA LEU A 353 23.01 12.72 28.80
C LEU A 353 23.12 14.13 29.41
N LYS A 354 22.12 14.51 30.21
CA LYS A 354 22.08 15.80 30.90
C LYS A 354 22.02 15.60 32.41
N GLN A 355 22.87 16.31 33.13
CA GLN A 355 22.96 16.24 34.59
C GLN A 355 23.01 17.66 35.16
N VAL A 356 22.23 17.93 36.20
CA VAL A 356 22.30 19.18 36.97
C VAL A 356 23.06 18.92 38.26
N LEU A 357 24.15 19.65 38.45
CA LEU A 357 25.08 19.54 39.57
C LEU A 357 24.93 20.77 40.47
N ILE A 358 24.83 20.56 41.78
CA ILE A 358 24.73 21.64 42.77
C ILE A 358 25.81 21.44 43.85
N PRO A 359 26.84 22.30 43.90
CA PRO A 359 27.84 22.28 44.96
C PRO A 359 27.22 22.56 46.33
N ARG A 360 27.62 21.77 47.34
CA ARG A 360 27.12 21.86 48.73
C ARG A 360 28.17 22.37 49.72
N GLN A 361 29.42 22.43 49.32
CA GLN A 361 30.55 22.80 50.17
C GLN A 361 31.44 23.80 49.44
N THR A 362 32.10 24.67 50.21
CA THR A 362 33.10 25.61 49.70
C THR A 362 34.44 24.91 49.46
N GLY A 363 35.27 25.47 48.57
CA GLY A 363 36.58 24.95 48.22
C GLY A 363 36.61 24.39 46.80
N ASP A 364 37.70 23.69 46.47
CA ASP A 364 37.89 23.12 45.15
C ASP A 364 37.20 21.76 45.03
N ILE A 365 36.29 21.64 44.08
CA ILE A 365 35.54 20.41 43.80
C ILE A 365 35.87 19.95 42.38
N THR A 366 36.48 18.78 42.25
CA THR A 366 36.77 18.17 40.95
C THR A 366 35.60 17.32 40.47
N LEU A 367 35.04 17.66 39.31
CA LEU A 367 34.04 16.87 38.61
C LEU A 367 34.74 15.84 37.70
N PRO A 368 34.25 14.59 37.65
CA PRO A 368 34.92 13.50 36.95
C PRO A 368 34.92 13.71 35.43
N LYS A 369 36.02 13.33 34.78
CA LYS A 369 36.06 13.15 33.31
C LYS A 369 35.11 12.02 32.87
N VAL A 370 34.68 12.05 31.63
CA VAL A 370 33.90 10.97 31.01
C VAL A 370 34.73 10.31 29.90
N ALA A 371 34.73 8.97 29.86
CA ALA A 371 35.45 8.20 28.86
C ALA A 371 34.65 6.98 28.43
N MET A 372 34.72 6.65 27.15
CA MET A 372 34.05 5.49 26.55
C MET A 372 35.04 4.75 25.67
N GLN A 373 35.23 3.46 25.97
CA GLN A 373 36.01 2.55 25.15
C GLN A 373 35.13 2.00 24.02
N TRP A 374 35.69 1.89 22.82
CA TRP A 374 35.00 1.39 21.64
C TRP A 374 35.98 0.70 20.69
N TRP A 375 35.46 -0.15 19.82
CA TRP A 375 36.24 -0.80 18.78
C TRP A 375 36.09 -0.04 17.47
N ASP A 376 37.19 0.54 16.98
CA ASP A 376 37.21 1.22 15.69
C ASP A 376 37.29 0.18 14.57
N THR A 377 36.18 0.03 13.84
CA THR A 377 36.04 -0.98 12.78
C THR A 377 36.75 -0.58 11.48
N VAL A 378 37.29 0.64 11.39
CA VAL A 378 38.13 1.09 10.28
C VAL A 378 39.60 0.77 10.58
N THR A 379 40.09 1.14 11.75
CA THR A 379 41.49 0.88 12.14
C THR A 379 41.71 -0.48 12.77
N LYS A 380 40.62 -1.23 13.03
CA LYS A 380 40.62 -2.54 13.72
C LYS A 380 41.39 -2.50 15.03
N ALA A 381 41.07 -1.50 15.86
CA ALA A 381 41.76 -1.27 17.12
C ALA A 381 40.82 -0.71 18.17
N GLN A 382 41.08 -1.04 19.43
CA GLN A 382 40.37 -0.44 20.55
C GLN A 382 40.80 1.03 20.73
N LYS A 383 39.82 1.93 20.83
CA LYS A 383 40.01 3.37 21.04
C LYS A 383 39.20 3.83 22.25
N THR A 384 39.57 5.00 22.75
CA THR A 384 38.85 5.67 23.85
C THR A 384 38.46 7.06 23.38
N ALA A 385 37.16 7.39 23.42
CA ALA A 385 36.70 8.76 23.31
C ALA A 385 36.49 9.31 24.73
N SER A 386 36.95 10.53 24.98
CA SER A 386 36.83 11.13 26.31
C SER A 386 36.61 12.63 26.23
N ALA A 387 35.94 13.16 27.25
CA ALA A 387 35.90 14.58 27.56
C ALA A 387 36.40 14.76 28.99
N ASP A 388 37.08 15.87 29.23
CA ASP A 388 37.73 16.15 30.50
C ASP A 388 36.71 16.44 31.61
N GLY A 389 37.19 16.53 32.85
CA GLY A 389 36.38 17.01 33.97
C GLY A 389 36.40 18.53 34.06
N LEU A 390 35.67 19.06 35.02
CA LEU A 390 35.69 20.48 35.38
C LEU A 390 36.01 20.63 36.87
N THR A 391 36.93 21.53 37.21
CA THR A 391 37.20 21.87 38.62
C THR A 391 36.43 23.13 39.00
N LEU A 392 35.62 23.04 40.04
CA LEU A 392 34.84 24.17 40.56
C LEU A 392 35.61 24.83 41.70
N ASN A 393 35.80 26.14 41.63
CA ASN A 393 36.27 26.94 42.75
C ASN A 393 35.04 27.52 43.45
N VAL A 394 34.59 26.87 44.53
CA VAL A 394 33.31 27.16 45.17
C VAL A 394 33.50 28.11 46.34
N ALA A 395 33.02 29.35 46.19
CA ALA A 395 32.95 30.33 47.27
C ALA A 395 31.71 30.12 48.15
N ALA A 396 31.73 30.70 49.36
CA ALA A 396 30.53 30.75 50.19
C ALA A 396 29.40 31.46 49.41
N GLY A 397 28.21 30.84 49.40
CA GLY A 397 27.00 31.53 48.95
C GLY A 397 26.75 32.76 49.80
N GLU A 398 26.01 33.73 49.26
CA GLU A 398 25.50 34.81 50.11
C GLU A 398 24.69 34.17 51.25
N PRO A 399 24.95 34.56 52.52
CA PRO A 399 24.15 34.09 53.62
C PRO A 399 22.72 34.54 53.31
N SER A 400 21.87 33.60 52.91
CA SER A 400 20.45 33.80 53.06
C SER A 400 20.24 33.96 54.55
N THR A 401 20.11 35.20 55.01
CA THR A 401 19.48 35.52 56.29
C THR A 401 18.01 35.13 56.20
N VAL A 402 17.76 33.82 56.09
CA VAL A 402 16.59 33.25 56.72
C VAL A 402 16.97 33.13 58.17
N THR A 403 16.52 34.10 58.96
CA THR A 403 16.46 33.99 60.41
C THR A 403 15.83 32.62 60.70
N ALA A 404 16.63 31.68 61.18
CA ALA A 404 16.13 30.45 61.74
C ALA A 404 15.42 30.84 63.05
N SER A 405 14.16 31.25 62.97
CA SER A 405 13.25 31.13 64.08
C SER A 405 13.00 29.64 64.24
N THR A 406 13.83 29.00 65.06
CA THR A 406 13.55 27.69 65.64
C THR A 406 12.18 27.80 66.31
N PRO A 407 11.12 27.14 65.81
CA PRO A 407 9.93 26.97 66.63
C PRO A 407 10.34 26.05 67.77
N LEU A 408 10.12 26.48 69.02
CA LEU A 408 10.02 25.54 70.12
C LEU A 408 9.08 24.40 69.70
N PRO A 409 9.33 23.14 70.09
CA PRO A 409 8.38 22.07 69.84
C PRO A 409 7.06 22.41 70.53
N ALA A 410 6.10 22.88 69.74
CA ALA A 410 4.72 22.98 70.18
C ALA A 410 4.23 21.55 70.41
N ALA A 411 3.67 21.31 71.60
CA ALA A 411 2.98 20.07 71.93
C ALA A 411 2.04 19.68 70.77
N PRO A 412 1.88 18.38 70.48
CA PRO A 412 1.07 17.93 69.34
C PRO A 412 -0.32 18.53 69.45
N ALA A 413 -0.64 19.43 68.51
CA ALA A 413 -2.00 19.88 68.31
C ALA A 413 -2.82 18.64 67.96
N GLN A 414 -3.82 18.34 68.78
CA GLN A 414 -4.79 17.31 68.47
C GLN A 414 -5.42 17.66 67.13
N VAL A 415 -5.21 16.79 66.14
CA VAL A 415 -5.91 16.86 64.86
C VAL A 415 -7.38 16.59 65.16
N GLN A 416 -8.16 17.66 65.37
CA GLN A 416 -9.60 17.56 65.23
C GLN A 416 -9.87 17.45 63.74
N THR A 417 -10.04 16.22 63.27
CA THR A 417 -10.71 15.96 62.01
C THR A 417 -12.12 16.53 62.14
N VAL A 418 -12.32 17.75 61.65
CA VAL A 418 -13.67 18.22 61.34
C VAL A 418 -14.11 17.41 60.13
N THR A 419 -14.69 16.25 60.39
CA THR A 419 -15.56 15.58 59.42
C THR A 419 -16.73 16.53 59.19
N VAL A 420 -16.62 17.37 58.17
CA VAL A 420 -17.75 18.14 57.65
C VAL A 420 -18.72 17.10 57.09
N ASN A 421 -19.66 16.69 57.93
CA ASN A 421 -20.68 15.70 57.61
C ASN A 421 -21.87 16.33 56.87
N ASP A 422 -21.66 17.48 56.24
CA ASP A 422 -22.67 18.21 55.49
C ASP A 422 -22.29 18.18 54.02
N ALA A 423 -22.80 17.17 53.31
CA ALA A 423 -22.56 16.99 51.89
C ALA A 423 -23.25 18.07 51.02
N GLY A 424 -23.94 19.03 51.64
CA GLY A 424 -24.58 20.16 50.97
C GLY A 424 -25.52 19.70 49.85
N PHE A 425 -25.47 20.38 48.71
CA PHE A 425 -26.32 20.07 47.55
C PHE A 425 -25.80 18.92 46.66
N TRP A 426 -24.57 18.46 46.88
CA TRP A 426 -23.90 17.45 46.06
C TRP A 426 -24.60 16.07 46.01
N PRO A 427 -25.14 15.51 47.12
CA PRO A 427 -25.88 14.25 47.07
C PRO A 427 -27.20 14.38 46.29
N TYR A 428 -27.85 15.55 46.32
CA TYR A 428 -29.07 15.79 45.51
C TYR A 428 -28.74 15.93 44.02
N LEU A 429 -27.62 16.57 43.69
CA LEU A 429 -27.16 16.71 42.31
C LEU A 429 -26.75 15.36 41.71
N THR A 430 -26.04 14.54 42.49
CA THR A 430 -25.67 13.18 42.07
C THR A 430 -26.89 12.27 41.96
N ALA A 431 -27.87 12.39 42.86
CA ALA A 431 -29.14 11.69 42.73
C ALA A 431 -29.92 12.10 41.46
N LEU A 432 -29.95 13.40 41.12
CA LEU A 432 -30.58 13.90 39.89
C LEU A 432 -29.91 13.31 38.64
N PHE A 433 -28.59 13.31 38.58
CA PHE A 433 -27.84 12.72 37.46
C PHE A 433 -28.04 11.21 37.36
N ALA A 434 -28.05 10.50 38.49
CA ALA A 434 -28.33 9.06 38.52
C ALA A 434 -29.76 8.77 38.01
N LEU A 435 -30.74 9.59 38.38
CA LEU A 435 -32.12 9.49 37.90
C LEU A 435 -32.21 9.74 36.40
N LEU A 436 -31.58 10.80 35.89
CA LEU A 436 -31.50 11.09 34.45
C LEU A 436 -30.81 9.96 33.67
N TRP A 437 -29.77 9.36 34.26
CA TRP A 437 -29.07 8.24 33.66
C TRP A 437 -29.96 6.98 33.58
N LEU A 438 -30.72 6.68 34.63
CA LEU A 438 -31.70 5.59 34.60
C LEU A 438 -32.88 5.87 33.65
N LEU A 439 -33.30 7.11 33.54
CA LEU A 439 -34.38 7.53 32.64
C LEU A 439 -33.96 7.41 31.18
N THR A 440 -32.72 7.82 30.85
CA THR A 440 -32.12 7.62 29.52
C THR A 440 -31.90 6.13 29.21
N LEU A 441 -31.47 5.33 30.18
CA LEU A 441 -31.36 3.86 30.02
C LEU A 441 -32.74 3.23 29.77
N GLY A 442 -33.77 3.67 30.49
CA GLY A 442 -35.15 3.23 30.32
C GLY A 442 -35.75 3.60 28.97
N LEU A 443 -35.46 4.82 28.46
CA LEU A 443 -35.83 5.22 27.10
C LEU A 443 -35.08 4.39 26.05
N ALA A 444 -33.78 4.16 26.24
CA ALA A 444 -32.98 3.35 25.33
C ALA A 444 -33.49 1.90 25.26
N TRP A 445 -33.95 1.34 26.38
CA TRP A 445 -34.55 0.01 26.40
C TRP A 445 -35.95 -0.05 25.79
N ARG A 446 -36.78 0.99 25.96
CA ARG A 446 -38.06 1.10 25.22
C ARG A 446 -37.84 1.23 23.71
N TRP A 447 -36.77 1.90 23.27
CA TRP A 447 -36.43 2.02 21.85
C TRP A 447 -35.77 0.77 21.27
N LYS A 448 -35.13 -0.06 22.08
CA LYS A 448 -34.58 -1.36 21.64
C LYS A 448 -35.64 -2.48 21.53
N SER A 449 -36.84 -2.31 22.10
CA SER A 449 -37.91 -3.33 22.05
C SER A 449 -38.89 -3.18 20.88
N SER A 450 -38.72 -2.18 20.00
CA SER A 450 -39.53 -2.01 18.78
C SER A 450 -38.66 -1.83 17.54
N SER A 451 -37.68 -2.71 17.37
CA SER A 451 -36.94 -2.83 16.12
C SER A 451 -36.64 -4.30 15.84
N ASN A 452 -37.70 -5.06 15.58
CA ASN A 452 -37.59 -6.12 14.57
C ASN A 452 -37.26 -5.41 13.25
N VAL A 453 -35.97 -5.17 13.01
CA VAL A 453 -35.48 -4.88 11.67
C VAL A 453 -35.55 -6.21 10.92
N MET A 454 -36.75 -6.47 10.41
CA MET A 454 -36.98 -7.37 9.29
C MET A 454 -35.97 -6.96 8.21
N GLN A 455 -35.10 -7.88 7.81
CA GLN A 455 -34.30 -7.73 6.60
C GLN A 455 -35.29 -7.55 5.43
N GLN A 456 -35.60 -6.30 5.12
CA GLN A 456 -36.19 -5.93 3.86
C GLN A 456 -35.10 -6.10 2.81
N ALA A 457 -35.35 -6.99 1.86
CA ALA A 457 -34.77 -6.90 0.53
C ALA A 457 -34.90 -5.45 0.05
N PRO A 458 -33.89 -4.88 -0.63
CA PRO A 458 -33.93 -3.49 -1.04
C PRO A 458 -35.09 -3.29 -2.01
N VAL A 459 -36.18 -2.70 -1.51
CA VAL A 459 -37.11 -1.97 -2.33
C VAL A 459 -36.36 -0.73 -2.78
N SER A 460 -35.92 -0.75 -4.04
CA SER A 460 -35.47 0.44 -4.76
C SER A 460 -36.47 1.56 -4.52
N PRO A 461 -36.13 2.65 -3.80
CA PRO A 461 -36.79 3.90 -4.08
C PRO A 461 -36.45 4.20 -5.54
N ALA A 462 -37.46 4.50 -6.37
CA ALA A 462 -37.26 4.88 -7.77
C ALA A 462 -36.02 5.76 -7.88
N SER A 463 -34.96 5.22 -8.49
CA SER A 463 -33.63 5.83 -8.44
C SER A 463 -33.74 7.21 -9.05
N LEU A 464 -33.70 8.26 -8.22
CA LEU A 464 -33.53 9.62 -8.70
C LEU A 464 -32.30 9.60 -9.61
N SER A 465 -32.45 10.10 -10.83
CA SER A 465 -31.32 10.21 -11.76
C SER A 465 -30.19 11.01 -11.10
N ALA A 466 -28.94 10.78 -11.51
CA ALA A 466 -27.80 11.52 -10.93
C ALA A 466 -27.99 13.04 -10.99
N TYR A 467 -28.67 13.54 -12.03
CA TYR A 467 -29.08 14.95 -12.13
C TYR A 467 -30.09 15.36 -11.06
N ALA A 468 -31.11 14.55 -10.77
CA ALA A 468 -32.10 14.85 -9.74
C ALA A 468 -31.49 14.82 -8.32
N GLN A 469 -30.52 13.92 -8.07
CA GLN A 469 -29.77 13.89 -6.81
C GLN A 469 -28.89 15.15 -6.66
N LEU A 470 -28.23 15.58 -7.74
CA LEU A 470 -27.47 16.83 -7.76
C LEU A 470 -28.35 18.06 -7.55
N GLN A 471 -29.55 18.10 -8.15
CA GLN A 471 -30.52 19.18 -7.92
C GLN A 471 -31.00 19.25 -6.47
N GLN A 472 -31.21 18.10 -5.82
CA GLN A 472 -31.59 18.04 -4.41
C GLN A 472 -30.46 18.52 -3.50
N ALA A 473 -29.22 18.09 -3.77
CA ALA A 473 -28.04 18.56 -3.04
C ALA A 473 -27.85 20.09 -3.19
N LEU A 474 -27.99 20.62 -4.40
CA LEU A 474 -27.93 22.06 -4.69
C LEU A 474 -29.08 22.86 -4.06
N LYS A 475 -30.24 22.23 -3.80
CA LYS A 475 -31.37 22.88 -3.12
C LYS A 475 -31.17 22.95 -1.61
N ASN A 476 -30.54 21.93 -1.04
CA ASN A 476 -30.31 21.81 0.39
C ASN A 476 -29.00 22.50 0.85
N ASP A 477 -28.20 22.99 -0.09
CA ASP A 477 -26.89 23.63 0.14
C ASP A 477 -25.95 22.80 1.04
N ASP A 478 -25.99 21.49 0.86
CA ASP A 478 -25.11 20.53 1.55
C ASP A 478 -23.86 20.28 0.70
N GLY A 479 -22.72 20.82 1.11
CA GLY A 479 -21.46 20.74 0.35
C GLY A 479 -20.92 19.32 0.17
N ILE A 480 -21.16 18.42 1.14
CA ILE A 480 -20.74 17.02 1.03
C ILE A 480 -21.66 16.29 0.03
N ALA A 481 -22.96 16.56 0.09
CA ALA A 481 -23.90 16.01 -0.87
C ALA A 481 -23.67 16.56 -2.29
N ILE A 482 -23.36 17.86 -2.42
CA ILE A 482 -23.10 18.51 -3.72
C ILE A 482 -21.84 17.94 -4.36
N SER A 483 -20.72 17.86 -3.62
CA SER A 483 -19.46 17.32 -4.17
C SER A 483 -19.63 15.88 -4.67
N ARG A 484 -20.24 15.01 -3.85
CA ARG A 484 -20.52 13.62 -4.23
C ARG A 484 -21.45 13.53 -5.44
N ALA A 485 -22.59 14.22 -5.41
CA ALA A 485 -23.57 14.15 -6.49
C ALA A 485 -23.04 14.73 -7.80
N LEU A 486 -22.19 15.77 -7.73
CA LEU A 486 -21.56 16.37 -8.89
C LEU A 486 -20.57 15.40 -9.55
N THR A 487 -19.70 14.75 -8.78
CA THR A 487 -18.77 13.74 -9.30
C THR A 487 -19.50 12.59 -10.00
N VAL A 488 -20.58 12.08 -9.39
CA VAL A 488 -21.39 11.00 -9.96
C VAL A 488 -22.09 11.45 -11.24
N TRP A 489 -22.65 12.66 -11.29
CA TRP A 489 -23.31 13.19 -12.49
C TRP A 489 -22.31 13.45 -13.63
N MET A 490 -21.12 13.97 -13.34
CA MET A 490 -20.05 14.19 -14.34
C MET A 490 -19.60 12.89 -15.03
N GLN A 491 -19.65 11.75 -14.32
CA GLN A 491 -19.34 10.43 -14.91
C GLN A 491 -20.42 9.91 -15.86
N GLN A 492 -21.63 10.46 -15.81
CA GLN A 492 -22.80 10.00 -16.60
C GLN A 492 -23.13 10.91 -17.78
N VAL A 493 -22.42 12.04 -17.92
CA VAL A 493 -22.69 13.08 -18.90
C VAL A 493 -21.50 13.25 -19.83
N THR A 494 -21.75 13.39 -21.13
CA THR A 494 -20.69 13.69 -22.11
C THR A 494 -20.32 15.18 -22.05
N LEU A 495 -19.19 15.50 -21.43
CA LEU A 495 -18.69 16.86 -21.25
C LEU A 495 -17.62 17.18 -22.30
N THR A 496 -17.57 18.44 -22.75
CA THR A 496 -16.41 18.98 -23.46
C THR A 496 -15.28 19.32 -22.47
N ASP A 497 -14.06 19.49 -22.97
CA ASP A 497 -12.92 19.86 -22.11
C ASP A 497 -13.16 21.19 -21.36
N ALA A 498 -13.81 22.15 -22.02
CA ALA A 498 -14.20 23.42 -21.41
C ALA A 498 -15.24 23.26 -20.29
N GLU A 499 -16.27 22.43 -20.51
CA GLU A 499 -17.30 22.13 -19.49
C GLU A 499 -16.70 21.38 -18.30
N THR A 500 -15.75 20.47 -18.56
CA THR A 500 -15.06 19.69 -17.51
C THR A 500 -14.16 20.59 -16.66
N ALA A 501 -13.39 21.49 -17.29
CA ALA A 501 -12.58 22.46 -16.58
C ALA A 501 -13.44 23.40 -15.71
N GLN A 502 -14.57 23.88 -16.24
CA GLN A 502 -15.49 24.76 -15.52
C GLN A 502 -16.12 24.08 -14.29
N LEU A 503 -16.55 22.82 -14.40
CA LEU A 503 -17.13 22.07 -13.28
C LEU A 503 -16.08 21.70 -12.21
N THR A 504 -14.86 21.38 -12.64
CA THR A 504 -13.75 21.05 -11.72
C THR A 504 -13.31 22.28 -10.92
N LEU A 505 -13.23 23.44 -11.59
CA LEU A 505 -12.96 24.72 -10.92
C LEU A 505 -14.05 25.04 -9.89
N ALA A 506 -15.33 24.92 -10.26
CA ALA A 506 -16.44 25.16 -9.34
C ALA A 506 -16.46 24.21 -8.14
N LEU A 507 -16.04 22.95 -8.31
CA LEU A 507 -15.88 21.99 -7.21
C LEU A 507 -14.72 22.38 -6.28
N HIS A 508 -13.60 22.84 -6.85
CA HIS A 508 -12.46 23.33 -6.07
C HIS A 508 -12.82 24.58 -5.24
N GLU A 509 -13.53 25.55 -5.84
CA GLU A 509 -14.02 26.75 -5.14
C GLU A 509 -15.00 26.41 -4.02
N LEU A 510 -15.92 25.46 -4.24
CA LEU A 510 -16.85 24.98 -3.21
C LEU A 510 -16.11 24.33 -2.03
N ASN A 511 -15.08 23.54 -2.32
CA ASN A 511 -14.27 22.90 -1.29
C ASN A 511 -13.40 23.91 -0.54
N GLN A 512 -12.80 24.87 -1.25
CA GLN A 512 -12.00 25.93 -0.63
C GLN A 512 -12.85 26.82 0.29
N ALA A 513 -14.04 27.21 -0.15
CA ALA A 513 -14.95 28.02 0.65
C ALA A 513 -15.41 27.34 1.95
N ARG A 514 -15.57 26.02 1.94
CA ARG A 514 -16.10 25.26 3.08
C ARG A 514 -15.05 24.60 3.96
N TYR A 515 -13.88 24.28 3.43
CA TYR A 515 -12.87 23.47 4.10
C TYR A 515 -11.48 24.10 4.15
N SER A 516 -11.28 25.31 3.63
CA SER A 516 -10.00 26.01 3.80
C SER A 516 -9.90 26.68 5.18
N ALA A 517 -8.66 26.99 5.58
CA ALA A 517 -8.36 27.70 6.82
C ALA A 517 -8.93 29.13 6.89
N GLN A 518 -9.36 29.69 5.74
CA GLN A 518 -10.03 30.98 5.62
C GLN A 518 -11.36 30.80 4.85
N PRO A 519 -12.44 30.40 5.54
CA PRO A 519 -13.71 30.11 4.89
C PRO A 519 -14.28 31.36 4.20
N SER A 520 -14.61 31.21 2.92
CA SER A 520 -15.27 32.23 2.10
C SER A 520 -16.71 31.80 1.82
N THR A 521 -17.60 32.76 1.58
CA THR A 521 -19.02 32.46 1.34
C THR A 521 -19.23 32.02 -0.12
N TYR A 522 -19.25 30.72 -0.38
CA TYR A 522 -19.60 30.19 -1.70
C TYR A 522 -21.12 30.16 -1.91
N ARG A 523 -21.59 30.79 -2.99
CA ARG A 523 -23.00 30.74 -3.41
C ARG A 523 -23.17 29.73 -4.54
N SER A 524 -23.87 28.63 -4.26
CA SER A 524 -24.17 27.53 -5.21
C SER A 524 -25.02 27.93 -6.45
N GLY A 525 -25.38 29.21 -6.59
CA GLY A 525 -26.18 29.73 -7.71
C GLY A 525 -25.51 29.67 -9.07
N GLU A 526 -24.20 29.94 -9.16
CA GLU A 526 -23.39 29.82 -10.38
C GLU A 526 -23.35 28.36 -10.85
N LEU A 527 -22.97 27.43 -9.98
CA LEU A 527 -22.92 25.99 -10.25
C LEU A 527 -24.28 25.45 -10.71
N LYS A 528 -25.37 25.90 -10.08
CA LYS A 528 -26.74 25.52 -10.47
C LYS A 528 -27.09 25.96 -11.89
N ARG A 529 -26.60 27.13 -12.35
CA ARG A 529 -26.81 27.61 -13.73
C ARG A 529 -26.01 26.78 -14.73
N VAL A 530 -24.73 26.52 -14.44
CA VAL A 530 -23.84 25.74 -15.31
C VAL A 530 -24.36 24.31 -15.48
N VAL A 531 -24.68 23.63 -14.38
CA VAL A 531 -25.24 22.26 -14.38
C VAL A 531 -26.54 22.18 -15.19
N LYS A 532 -27.44 23.17 -15.02
CA LYS A 532 -28.70 23.22 -15.79
C LYS A 532 -28.46 23.44 -17.29
N ALA A 533 -27.50 24.29 -17.65
CA ALA A 533 -27.18 24.57 -19.05
C ALA A 533 -26.62 23.33 -19.75
N ILE A 534 -25.70 22.62 -19.09
CA ILE A 534 -25.09 21.39 -19.61
C ILE A 534 -26.17 20.30 -19.76
N GLU A 535 -27.05 20.10 -18.78
CA GLU A 535 -28.14 19.11 -18.88
C GLU A 535 -29.09 19.42 -20.06
N GLN A 536 -29.41 20.69 -20.29
CA GLN A 536 -30.21 21.09 -21.45
C GLN A 536 -29.51 20.81 -22.78
N GLN A 537 -28.18 20.97 -22.83
CA GLN A 537 -27.39 20.59 -24.01
C GLN A 537 -27.36 19.08 -24.22
N GLN A 538 -27.29 18.27 -23.16
CA GLN A 538 -27.36 16.80 -23.26
C GLN A 538 -28.67 16.34 -23.90
N LEU A 539 -29.79 16.96 -23.53
CA LEU A 539 -31.10 16.67 -24.14
C LEU A 539 -31.15 17.03 -25.63
N LYS A 540 -30.46 18.10 -26.05
CA LYS A 540 -30.31 18.47 -27.47
C LYS A 540 -29.40 17.51 -28.23
N ARG A 541 -28.24 17.15 -27.67
CA ARG A 541 -27.29 16.18 -28.23
C ARG A 541 -27.95 14.81 -28.42
N LYS A 542 -28.76 14.34 -27.45
CA LYS A 542 -29.55 13.10 -27.57
C LYS A 542 -30.65 13.14 -28.64
N LYS A 543 -31.24 14.31 -28.93
CA LYS A 543 -32.22 14.48 -30.01
C LYS A 543 -31.58 14.48 -31.40
N GLN A 544 -30.37 15.03 -31.56
CA GLN A 544 -29.66 15.03 -32.84
C GLN A 544 -29.15 13.64 -33.26
N VAL A 545 -28.83 12.75 -32.32
CA VAL A 545 -28.37 11.37 -32.62
C VAL A 545 -29.52 10.45 -33.06
N LYS A 546 -30.79 10.77 -32.79
CA LYS A 546 -31.95 9.93 -33.11
C LYS A 546 -32.62 10.18 -34.48
N SER A 547 -32.06 11.03 -35.35
CA SER A 547 -32.70 11.38 -36.63
C SER A 547 -31.76 11.22 -37.83
N PRO A 548 -31.51 9.98 -38.31
CA PRO A 548 -31.34 9.77 -39.74
C PRO A 548 -31.88 8.42 -40.25
N LEU A 549 -33.09 7.98 -39.87
CA LEU A 549 -33.76 6.81 -40.46
C LEU A 549 -35.28 7.06 -40.61
N ALA A 550 -35.63 8.06 -41.41
CA ALA A 550 -36.97 8.24 -41.97
C ALA A 550 -36.85 9.16 -43.20
N ASN A 551 -36.26 8.62 -44.27
CA ASN A 551 -36.43 9.02 -45.66
C ASN A 551 -35.46 8.16 -46.49
N LEU A 552 -35.90 6.96 -46.81
CA LEU A 552 -35.58 6.20 -48.03
C LEU A 552 -36.63 5.09 -48.15
#